data_AF-A0A4Q7P8B5-F1
#
_entry.id   AF-A0A4Q7P8B5-F1
#
_cell.length_a   1.000
_cell.length_b   1.000
_cell.length_c   1.000
_cell.angle_alpha   90.00
_cell.angle_beta   90.00
_cell.angle_gamma   90.00
#
_symmetry.space_group_name_H-M   'P 1'
#
loop_
_entity.id
_entity.type
_entity.pdbx_description
1 polymer ?
#
loop_
_entity_poly.entity_id
_entity_poly.type
_entity_poly.pdbx_seq_one_letter_code
_entity_poly.pdbx_strand_id
1 'polypeptide(L)'
;MRNTILFLLWIFTFSSCDRTSEMDNYYLYLEKILGEAPDASQQYVLVSDYSCSSCKEKVYREIEEKSSTKVYIILQPRNKVIIQDRFREAISENRLIIDTARLNLEKGVIIDKAVEVQFQDGKWVVRELD
;
A
#
# COMPACT_ATOMS: atom_id res chain seq x y z
N MET A 1 -55.96 -14.83 2.37
CA MET A 1 -55.04 -13.91 1.66
C MET A 1 -54.28 -13.07 2.69
N ARG A 2 -53.31 -13.69 3.35
CA ARG A 2 -52.55 -13.13 4.47
C ARG A 2 -51.23 -13.91 4.47
N ASN A 3 -50.24 -13.48 3.68
CA ASN A 3 -48.83 -13.92 3.75
C ASN A 3 -47.91 -13.39 2.64
N THR A 4 -48.39 -12.57 1.70
CA THR A 4 -47.54 -12.06 0.61
C THR A 4 -46.88 -10.71 0.88
N ILE A 5 -47.16 -10.05 2.01
CA ILE A 5 -46.65 -8.70 2.30
C ILE A 5 -45.33 -8.74 3.11
N LEU A 6 -45.05 -9.82 3.85
CA LEU A 6 -43.86 -9.92 4.70
C LEU A 6 -42.57 -10.31 3.95
N PHE A 7 -42.65 -10.73 2.69
CA PHE A 7 -41.48 -11.16 1.93
C PHE A 7 -40.79 -10.03 1.14
N LEU A 8 -41.47 -8.89 0.93
CA LEU A 8 -40.91 -7.73 0.22
C LEU A 8 -40.12 -6.77 1.11
N LEU A 9 -40.21 -6.92 2.44
CA LEU A 9 -39.45 -6.10 3.41
C LEU A 9 -38.07 -6.67 3.76
N TRP A 10 -37.73 -7.87 3.28
CA TRP A 10 -36.42 -8.51 3.52
C TRP A 10 -35.40 -8.29 2.39
N ILE A 11 -35.79 -7.64 1.28
CA ILE A 11 -34.87 -7.35 0.17
C ILE A 11 -34.11 -6.03 0.41
N PHE A 12 -34.56 -5.18 1.34
CA PHE A 12 -33.95 -3.87 1.61
C PHE A 12 -32.88 -3.85 2.70
N THR A 13 -32.48 -4.98 3.29
CA THR A 13 -31.45 -5.03 4.35
C THR A 13 -30.06 -5.44 3.87
N PHE A 14 -29.83 -5.64 2.56
CA PHE A 14 -28.50 -5.95 2.00
C PHE A 14 -27.96 -4.92 1.01
N SER A 15 -28.56 -3.73 0.92
CA SER A 15 -28.15 -2.66 0.01
C SER A 15 -27.59 -1.44 0.75
N SER A 16 -26.75 -1.67 1.77
CA SER A 16 -25.92 -0.63 2.37
C SER A 16 -24.62 -1.21 2.94
N CYS A 17 -23.92 -2.02 2.15
CA CYS A 17 -22.46 -2.01 2.23
C CYS A 17 -22.03 -0.89 1.30
N ASP A 18 -22.13 0.33 1.81
CA ASP A 18 -21.63 1.56 1.19
C ASP A 18 -20.11 1.45 1.13
N ARG A 19 -19.63 0.65 0.17
CA ARG A 19 -18.21 0.38 -0.08
C ARG A 19 -17.74 1.25 -1.25
N THR A 20 -18.31 2.44 -1.39
CA THR A 20 -17.68 3.55 -2.07
C THR A 20 -16.79 4.29 -1.07
N SER A 21 -15.82 3.57 -0.50
CA SER A 21 -14.56 4.22 -0.13
C SER A 21 -14.03 4.76 -1.44
N GLU A 22 -14.20 6.06 -1.66
CA GLU A 22 -13.51 6.80 -2.71
C GLU A 22 -12.06 6.27 -2.76
N MET A 23 -11.68 5.62 -3.86
CA MET A 23 -10.40 4.93 -3.93
C MET A 23 -9.30 5.99 -3.87
N ASP A 24 -8.63 6.10 -2.72
CA ASP A 24 -7.53 7.03 -2.51
C ASP A 24 -6.39 6.75 -3.51
N ASN A 25 -5.66 7.79 -3.90
CA ASN A 25 -4.52 7.72 -4.80
C ASN A 25 -3.47 6.70 -4.31
N TYR A 26 -3.29 6.57 -3.00
CA TYR A 26 -2.41 5.55 -2.41
C TYR A 26 -2.91 4.14 -2.67
N TYR A 27 -4.22 3.88 -2.53
CA TYR A 27 -4.80 2.57 -2.86
C TYR A 27 -4.64 2.25 -4.33
N LEU A 28 -4.99 3.18 -5.22
CA LEU A 28 -4.87 3.00 -6.68
C LEU A 28 -3.42 2.81 -7.13
N TYR A 29 -2.49 3.42 -6.42
CA TYR A 29 -1.06 3.19 -6.63
C TYR A 29 -0.65 1.79 -6.20
N LEU A 30 -1.02 1.38 -4.98
CA LEU A 30 -0.72 0.05 -4.44
C LEU A 30 -1.28 -1.06 -5.34
N GLU A 31 -2.55 -0.95 -5.74
CA GLU A 31 -3.18 -1.91 -6.65
C GLU A 31 -2.38 -2.05 -7.97
N LYS A 32 -1.95 -0.91 -8.53
CA LYS A 32 -1.21 -0.89 -9.79
C LYS A 32 0.20 -1.47 -9.67
N ILE A 33 0.92 -1.19 -8.57
CA ILE A 33 2.30 -1.67 -8.38
C ILE A 33 2.35 -3.14 -7.95
N LEU A 34 1.34 -3.61 -7.21
CA LEU A 34 1.20 -5.01 -6.81
C LEU A 34 0.67 -5.88 -7.96
N GLY A 35 -0.13 -5.30 -8.87
CA GLY A 35 -0.82 -6.04 -9.93
C GLY A 35 -2.08 -6.76 -9.45
N GLU A 36 -2.45 -6.57 -8.18
CA GLU A 36 -3.63 -7.11 -7.52
C GLU A 36 -4.10 -6.15 -6.42
N ALA A 37 -5.29 -6.38 -5.87
CA ALA A 37 -5.82 -5.55 -4.80
C ALA A 37 -4.92 -5.66 -3.54
N PRO A 38 -4.52 -4.54 -2.91
CA PRO A 38 -3.67 -4.59 -1.73
C PRO A 38 -4.37 -5.29 -0.57
N ASP A 39 -3.64 -6.20 0.07
CA ASP A 39 -4.07 -6.91 1.27
C ASP A 39 -4.23 -5.93 2.44
N ALA A 40 -5.43 -5.90 3.03
CA ALA A 40 -5.78 -5.05 4.17
C ALA A 40 -5.11 -5.48 5.49
N SER A 41 -4.58 -6.71 5.57
CA SER A 41 -3.82 -7.20 6.73
C SER A 41 -2.36 -6.76 6.72
N GLN A 42 -1.88 -6.27 5.58
CA GLN A 42 -0.50 -5.83 5.41
C GLN A 42 -0.34 -4.33 5.62
N GLN A 43 0.88 -3.95 5.99
CA GLN A 43 1.33 -2.58 6.07
C GLN A 43 2.32 -2.32 4.94
N TYR A 44 2.10 -1.24 4.19
CA TYR A 44 2.94 -0.87 3.06
C TYR A 44 3.80 0.34 3.42
N VAL A 45 5.11 0.22 3.28
CA VAL A 45 6.04 1.34 3.51
C VAL A 45 6.55 1.84 2.18
N LEU A 46 6.20 3.07 1.83
CA LEU A 46 6.61 3.73 0.61
C LEU A 46 7.81 4.63 0.93
N VAL A 47 8.93 4.43 0.24
CA VAL A 47 10.14 5.24 0.40
C VAL A 47 10.70 5.67 -0.95
N SER A 48 10.79 6.98 -1.17
CA SER A 48 11.40 7.52 -2.38
C SER A 48 12.92 7.57 -2.21
N ASP A 49 13.70 7.22 -3.23
CA ASP A 49 15.16 7.40 -3.16
C ASP A 49 15.58 8.89 -3.07
N TYR A 50 14.65 9.79 -3.38
CA TYR A 50 14.76 11.24 -3.24
C TYR A 50 14.29 11.77 -1.88
N SER A 51 13.78 10.91 -1.00
CA SER A 51 13.38 11.32 0.34
C SER A 51 14.60 11.73 1.18
N CYS A 52 14.30 12.36 2.31
CA CYS A 52 15.20 12.49 3.46
C CYS A 52 16.16 11.28 3.62
N SER A 53 17.48 11.53 3.63
CA SER A 53 18.51 10.47 3.64
C SER A 53 18.46 9.60 4.89
N SER A 54 18.23 10.19 6.06
CA SER A 54 18.10 9.46 7.33
C SER A 54 16.85 8.58 7.37
N CYS A 55 15.71 9.10 6.88
CA CYS A 55 14.45 8.37 6.78
C CYS A 55 14.61 7.13 5.89
N LYS A 56 15.29 7.29 4.75
CA LYS A 56 15.58 6.20 3.82
C LYS A 56 16.45 5.12 4.44
N GLU A 57 17.55 5.48 5.09
CA GLU A 57 18.47 4.48 5.66
C GLU A 57 17.84 3.73 6.83
N LYS A 58 16.93 4.38 7.58
CA LYS A 58 16.13 3.70 8.61
C LYS A 58 15.27 2.60 8.01
N VAL A 59 14.54 2.89 6.93
CA VAL A 59 13.74 1.89 6.20
C VAL A 59 14.63 0.76 5.66
N TYR A 60 15.79 1.09 5.08
CA TYR A 60 16.73 0.10 4.56
C TYR A 60 17.24 -0.85 5.65
N ARG A 61 17.53 -0.32 6.84
CA ARG A 61 17.91 -1.14 7.99
C ARG A 61 16.79 -2.06 8.44
N GLU A 62 15.55 -1.58 8.50
CA GLU A 62 14.40 -2.42 8.85
C GLU A 62 14.21 -3.60 7.87
N ILE A 63 14.41 -3.36 6.57
CA ILE A 63 14.34 -4.42 5.54
C ILE A 63 15.39 -5.50 5.80
N GLU A 64 16.61 -5.09 6.16
CA GLU A 64 17.76 -5.98 6.43
C GLU A 64 17.58 -6.78 7.72
N GLU A 65 16.99 -6.18 8.75
CA GLU A 65 16.76 -6.83 10.04
C GLU A 65 15.67 -7.91 10.00
N LYS A 66 14.86 -7.97 8.92
CA LYS A 66 13.73 -8.90 8.75
C LYS A 66 12.74 -8.91 9.93
N SER A 67 12.73 -7.85 10.72
CA SER A 67 11.97 -7.74 11.98
C SER A 67 10.50 -7.37 11.77
N SER A 68 10.07 -7.26 10.51
CA SER A 68 8.88 -6.51 10.10
C SER A 68 8.00 -7.33 9.16
N THR A 69 6.69 -7.28 9.40
CA THR A 69 5.64 -7.86 8.55
C THR A 69 5.19 -6.91 7.44
N LYS A 70 5.96 -5.85 7.18
CA LYS A 70 5.63 -4.81 6.20
C LYS A 70 6.12 -5.20 4.82
N VAL A 71 5.40 -4.73 3.81
CA VAL A 71 5.83 -4.73 2.41
C VAL A 71 6.41 -3.37 2.09
N TYR A 72 7.67 -3.35 1.71
CA TYR A 72 8.39 -2.14 1.36
C TYR A 72 8.28 -1.87 -0.14
N ILE A 73 8.12 -0.61 -0.51
CA ILE A 73 8.05 -0.17 -1.89
C ILE A 73 9.04 0.98 -2.05
N ILE A 74 10.12 0.73 -2.80
CA ILE A 74 11.09 1.76 -3.14
C ILE A 74 10.66 2.42 -4.44
N LEU A 75 10.41 3.72 -4.38
CA LEU A 75 9.95 4.50 -5.52
C LEU A 75 11.14 5.19 -6.18
N GLN A 76 11.17 5.13 -7.51
CA GLN A 76 12.09 5.90 -8.34
C GLN A 76 13.57 5.74 -7.93
N PRO A 77 14.08 4.51 -7.77
CA PRO A 77 15.46 4.28 -7.35
C PRO A 77 16.45 4.92 -8.33
N ARG A 78 17.45 5.66 -7.84
CA ARG A 78 18.53 6.17 -8.69
C ARG A 78 19.42 5.06 -9.20
N ASN A 79 19.74 4.09 -8.33
CA ASN A 79 20.63 2.97 -8.63
C ASN A 79 19.89 1.64 -8.49
N LYS A 80 19.02 1.32 -9.45
CA LYS A 80 18.21 0.08 -9.45
C LYS A 80 19.05 -1.17 -9.18
N VAL A 81 20.17 -1.32 -9.89
CA VAL A 81 21.02 -2.53 -9.80
C VAL A 81 21.56 -2.74 -8.38
N ILE A 82 22.06 -1.67 -7.74
CA ILE A 82 22.59 -1.73 -6.37
C ILE A 82 21.49 -2.12 -5.38
N ILE A 83 20.29 -1.54 -5.52
CA ILE A 83 19.16 -1.83 -4.64
C ILE A 83 18.67 -3.27 -4.83
N GLN A 84 18.61 -3.76 -6.07
CA GLN A 84 18.26 -5.14 -6.38
C GLN A 84 19.27 -6.13 -5.80
N ASP A 85 20.56 -5.82 -5.85
CA ASP A 85 21.59 -6.68 -5.27
C ASP A 85 21.58 -6.65 -3.74
N ARG A 86 21.47 -5.46 -3.12
CA ARG A 86 21.41 -5.30 -1.67
C ARG A 86 20.23 -6.04 -1.05
N PHE A 87 19.06 -5.94 -1.67
CA PHE A 87 17.81 -6.48 -1.11
C PHE A 87 17.26 -7.68 -1.87
N ARG A 88 18.14 -8.44 -2.55
CA ARG A 88 17.75 -9.60 -3.36
C ARG A 88 16.86 -10.58 -2.60
N GLU A 89 17.20 -10.86 -1.35
CA GLU A 89 16.43 -11.76 -0.50
C GLU A 89 15.04 -11.20 -0.18
N ALA A 90 14.94 -9.94 0.24
CA ALA A 90 13.66 -9.30 0.54
C ALA A 90 12.73 -9.24 -0.70
N ILE A 91 13.29 -9.05 -1.89
CA ILE A 91 12.54 -9.12 -3.16
C ILE A 91 12.02 -10.54 -3.39
N SER A 92 12.88 -11.56 -3.21
CA SER A 92 12.47 -12.97 -3.39
C SER A 92 11.40 -13.43 -2.40
N GLU A 93 11.34 -12.81 -1.23
CA GLU A 93 10.33 -13.06 -0.19
C GLU A 93 9.07 -12.19 -0.36
N ASN A 94 8.95 -11.42 -1.46
CA ASN A 94 7.86 -10.46 -1.70
C ASN A 94 7.68 -9.41 -0.59
N ARG A 95 8.71 -9.17 0.22
CA ARG A 95 8.72 -8.10 1.23
C ARG A 95 9.18 -6.77 0.67
N LEU A 96 9.78 -6.75 -0.52
CA LEU A 96 10.25 -5.52 -1.16
C LEU A 96 9.88 -5.48 -2.64
N ILE A 97 9.32 -4.36 -3.07
CA ILE A 97 9.00 -4.04 -4.46
C ILE A 97 9.74 -2.76 -4.86
N ILE A 98 10.18 -2.70 -6.12
CA ILE A 98 10.91 -1.55 -6.65
C ILE A 98 10.11 -0.96 -7.82
N ASP A 99 9.50 0.21 -7.61
CA ASP A 99 8.81 0.97 -8.66
C ASP A 99 9.83 1.72 -9.53
N THR A 100 10.10 1.16 -10.71
CA THR A 100 10.93 1.79 -11.75
C THR A 100 10.11 2.48 -12.84
N ALA A 101 8.79 2.23 -12.89
CA ALA A 101 7.90 2.78 -13.90
C ALA A 101 7.38 4.18 -13.52
N ARG A 102 7.66 4.65 -12.30
CA ARG A 102 7.20 5.95 -11.77
C ARG A 102 5.66 6.01 -11.69
N LEU A 103 5.04 4.88 -11.39
CA LEU A 103 3.57 4.76 -11.26
C LEU A 103 3.03 5.71 -10.19
N ASN A 104 3.87 6.03 -9.20
CA ASN A 104 3.55 6.98 -8.15
C ASN A 104 3.21 8.37 -8.70
N LEU A 105 3.96 8.86 -9.69
CA LEU A 105 3.69 10.15 -10.31
C LEU A 105 2.39 10.14 -11.12
N GLU A 106 2.13 9.04 -11.84
CA GLU A 106 0.89 8.88 -12.62
C GLU A 106 -0.36 8.90 -11.73
N LYS A 107 -0.23 8.44 -10.48
CA LYS A 107 -1.29 8.39 -9.47
C LYS A 107 -1.28 9.60 -8.54
N GLY A 108 -0.40 10.58 -8.74
CA GLY A 108 -0.30 11.76 -7.87
C GLY A 108 0.25 11.48 -6.46
N VAL A 109 0.93 10.35 -6.26
CA VAL A 109 1.61 9.98 -5.01
C VAL A 109 3.02 10.57 -5.00
N ILE A 110 3.17 11.70 -4.30
CA ILE A 110 4.44 12.40 -4.12
C ILE A 110 4.82 12.29 -2.65
N ILE A 111 6.01 11.73 -2.37
CA ILE A 111 6.49 11.52 -1.01
C ILE A 111 7.91 12.09 -0.86
N ASP A 112 8.09 12.95 0.14
CA ASP A 112 9.35 13.57 0.53
C ASP A 112 9.97 12.90 1.79
N LYS A 113 9.13 12.24 2.58
CA LYS A 113 9.46 11.31 3.66
C LYS A 113 8.94 9.91 3.37
N ALA A 114 9.44 8.92 4.11
CA ALA A 114 8.85 7.59 4.06
C ALA A 114 7.44 7.64 4.66
N VAL A 115 6.50 6.92 4.07
CA VAL A 115 5.12 6.86 4.56
C VAL A 115 4.68 5.42 4.73
N GLU A 116 3.94 5.15 5.80
CA GLU A 116 3.26 3.89 6.05
C GLU A 116 1.78 4.01 5.66
N VAL A 117 1.33 3.09 4.80
CA VAL A 117 -0.06 2.99 4.35
C VAL A 117 -0.64 1.69 4.90
N GLN A 118 -1.79 1.78 5.55
CA GLN A 118 -2.43 0.64 6.22
C GLN A 118 -3.95 0.80 6.23
N PHE A 119 -4.68 -0.31 6.29
CA PHE A 119 -6.14 -0.30 6.36
C PHE A 119 -6.63 -0.32 7.82
N GLN A 120 -7.39 0.69 8.22
CA GLN A 120 -7.97 0.81 9.57
C GLN A 120 -9.40 1.35 9.48
N ASP A 121 -10.31 0.80 10.28
CA ASP A 121 -11.71 1.27 10.40
C ASP A 121 -12.43 1.45 9.05
N GLY A 122 -12.17 0.55 8.10
CA GLY A 122 -12.78 0.56 6.78
C GLY A 122 -12.13 1.53 5.78
N LYS A 123 -11.00 2.16 6.12
CA LYS A 123 -10.33 3.16 5.29
C LYS A 123 -8.82 2.94 5.22
N TRP A 124 -8.20 3.38 4.13
CA TRP A 124 -6.75 3.45 4.02
C TRP A 124 -6.25 4.71 4.73
N VAL A 125 -5.29 4.54 5.63
CA VAL A 125 -4.70 5.60 6.43
C VAL A 125 -3.22 5.68 6.11
N VAL A 126 -2.73 6.90 5.93
CA VAL A 126 -1.33 7.22 5.64
C VAL A 126 -0.69 7.86 6.86
N ARG A 127 0.52 7.41 7.23
CA ARG A 127 1.31 7.96 8.33
C ARG A 127 2.71 8.26 7.87
N GLU A 128 3.18 9.50 8.07
CA GLU A 128 4.58 9.85 7.83
C GLU A 128 5.50 9.21 8.86
N LEU A 129 6.66 8.76 8.40
CA LEU A 129 7.73 8.21 9.24
C LEU A 129 8.85 9.26 9.34
N ASP A 130 9.15 9.67 10.58
CA ASP A 130 10.28 10.54 10.91
C ASP A 130 11.59 9.74 11.15
#